data_AF-A0A820G5Z1-F1
#
_entry.id   AF-A0A820G5Z1-F1
#
_cell.length_a   1.000
_cell.length_b   1.000
_cell.length_c   1.000
_cell.angle_alpha   90.00
_cell.angle_beta   90.00
_cell.angle_gamma   90.00
#
_symmetry.space_group_name_H-M   'P 1'
#
loop_
_entity.id
_entity.type
_entity.pdbx_description
1 polymer ?
#
loop_
_entity_poly.entity_id
_entity_poly.type
_entity_poly.pdbx_seq_one_letter_code
_entity_poly.pdbx_strand_id
1 'polypeptide(L)'
;MYANQELRNYCRSAEDLMTDFQQLVARYEINHAFATKLRVLEGYEIVFICDDSGSMNTPLGDVSGPFNKMSSRWDELKQAVSIVVDLASVCDPDRVRAW
;
A
#
# COMPACT_ATOMS: atom_id res chain seq x y z
N MET A 1 -33.27 1.36 12.20
CA MET A 1 -33.00 0.42 11.09
C MET A 1 -32.11 0.99 9.98
N TYR A 2 -31.79 2.30 9.93
CA TYR A 2 -30.96 2.88 8.85
C TYR A 2 -29.44 2.71 9.02
N ALA A 3 -28.92 2.59 10.25
CA ALA A 3 -27.48 2.50 10.51
C ALA A 3 -26.80 1.24 9.90
N ASN A 4 -27.54 0.13 9.76
CA ASN A 4 -27.01 -1.11 9.20
C ASN A 4 -26.85 -1.08 7.67
N GLN A 5 -27.58 -0.20 6.97
CA GLN A 5 -27.48 -0.07 5.51
C GLN A 5 -26.26 0.79 5.13
N GLU A 6 -25.95 1.84 5.89
CA GLU A 6 -24.79 2.70 5.67
C GLU A 6 -23.46 2.00 6.01
N LEU A 7 -23.42 1.17 7.06
CA LEU A 7 -22.24 0.36 7.41
C LEU A 7 -21.90 -0.67 6.31
N ARG A 8 -22.91 -1.27 5.68
CA ARG A 8 -22.70 -2.20 4.56
C ARG A 8 -22.13 -1.53 3.30
N ASN A 9 -22.34 -0.23 3.13
CA ASN A 9 -21.80 0.53 2.01
C ASN A 9 -20.34 0.97 2.23
N TYR A 10 -19.79 0.81 3.45
CA TYR A 10 -18.43 1.24 3.79
C TYR A 10 -17.39 0.12 3.61
N CYS A 11 -17.81 -1.13 3.87
CA CYS A 11 -16.99 -2.33 3.72
C CYS A 11 -17.01 -2.81 2.26
N ARG A 12 -15.83 -3.06 1.68
CA ARG A 12 -15.71 -3.57 0.32
C ARG A 12 -16.21 -5.01 0.22
N SER A 13 -16.82 -5.39 -0.91
CA SER A 13 -17.19 -6.77 -1.13
C SER A 13 -15.95 -7.64 -1.37
N ALA A 14 -16.04 -8.94 -1.04
CA ALA A 14 -14.95 -9.87 -1.30
C ALA A 14 -14.60 -9.99 -2.79
N GLU A 15 -15.59 -9.78 -3.67
CA GLU A 15 -15.40 -9.81 -5.13
C GLU A 15 -14.61 -8.59 -5.63
N ASP A 16 -14.88 -7.41 -5.06
CA ASP A 16 -14.11 -6.19 -5.36
C ASP A 16 -12.67 -6.34 -4.89
N LEU A 17 -12.45 -6.86 -3.68
CA LEU A 17 -11.10 -7.10 -3.13
C LEU A 17 -10.31 -8.10 -3.98
N MET A 18 -10.97 -9.16 -4.46
CA MET A 18 -10.34 -10.16 -5.33
C MET A 18 -9.96 -9.58 -6.69
N THR A 19 -10.84 -8.76 -7.28
CA THR A 19 -10.56 -8.07 -8.55
C THR A 19 -9.37 -7.12 -8.41
N ASP A 20 -9.32 -6.34 -7.34
CA ASP A 20 -8.21 -5.43 -7.10
C ASP A 20 -6.90 -6.17 -6.80
N PHE A 21 -6.97 -7.30 -6.07
CA PHE A 21 -5.81 -8.15 -5.83
C PHE A 21 -5.24 -8.69 -7.16
N GLN A 22 -6.09 -9.12 -8.09
CA GLN A 22 -5.66 -9.54 -9.43
C GLN A 22 -4.99 -8.40 -10.20
N GLN A 23 -5.56 -7.19 -10.15
CA GLN A 23 -4.98 -6.01 -10.79
C GLN A 23 -3.62 -5.63 -10.16
N LEU A 24 -3.50 -5.75 -8.84
CA LEU A 24 -2.27 -5.47 -8.11
C LEU A 24 -1.16 -6.46 -8.48
N VAL A 25 -1.48 -7.75 -8.49
CA VAL A 25 -0.55 -8.82 -8.90
C VAL A 25 -0.04 -8.58 -10.33
N ALA A 26 -0.93 -8.18 -11.25
CA ALA A 26 -0.54 -7.83 -12.61
C ALA A 26 0.33 -6.56 -12.67
N ARG A 27 -0.05 -5.49 -11.95
CA ARG A 27 0.65 -4.20 -11.93
C ARG A 27 2.10 -4.33 -11.47
N TYR A 28 2.32 -5.13 -10.43
CA TYR A 28 3.65 -5.33 -9.84
C TYR A 28 4.37 -6.58 -10.36
N GLU A 29 3.84 -7.21 -11.40
CA GLU A 29 4.39 -8.43 -12.00
C GLU A 29 4.70 -9.53 -10.97
N ILE A 30 3.84 -9.64 -9.94
CA ILE A 30 4.03 -10.60 -8.85
C ILE A 30 3.77 -11.99 -9.41
N ASN A 31 4.76 -12.87 -9.33
CA ASN A 31 4.56 -14.22 -9.82
C ASN A 31 3.53 -14.99 -8.97
N HIS A 32 2.90 -16.00 -9.59
CA HIS A 32 1.81 -16.76 -8.99
C HIS A 32 2.14 -17.39 -7.62
N ALA A 33 3.37 -17.88 -7.44
CA ALA A 33 3.78 -18.50 -6.19
C ALA A 33 3.84 -17.49 -5.04
N PHE A 34 4.29 -16.25 -5.30
CA PHE A 34 4.24 -15.18 -4.30
C PHE A 34 2.82 -14.66 -4.09
N ALA A 35 2.03 -14.48 -5.15
CA ALA A 35 0.63 -14.08 -5.03
C ALA A 35 -0.17 -15.05 -4.14
N THR A 36 0.06 -16.35 -4.27
CA THR A 36 -0.58 -17.37 -3.42
C THR A 36 -0.22 -17.18 -1.94
N LYS A 37 1.04 -16.83 -1.63
CA LYS A 37 1.50 -16.58 -0.26
C LYS A 37 0.93 -15.28 0.31
N LEU A 38 0.79 -14.23 -0.52
CA LEU A 38 0.25 -12.94 -0.09
C LEU A 38 -1.19 -13.04 0.42
N ARG A 39 -1.97 -14.00 -0.09
CA ARG A 39 -3.32 -14.28 0.41
C ARG A 39 -3.39 -14.63 1.89
N VAL A 40 -2.30 -15.09 2.50
CA VAL A 40 -2.25 -15.38 3.95
C VAL A 40 -2.46 -14.12 4.79
N LEU A 41 -2.24 -12.94 4.22
CA LEU A 41 -2.42 -11.65 4.90
C LEU A 41 -3.89 -11.18 4.92
N GLU A 42 -4.81 -11.88 4.24
CA GLU A 42 -6.25 -11.53 4.26
C GLU A 42 -6.82 -11.56 5.67
N GLY A 43 -7.51 -10.48 6.05
CA GLY A 43 -8.16 -10.35 7.35
C GLY A 43 -7.23 -10.05 8.53
N TYR A 44 -5.94 -9.80 8.27
CA TYR A 44 -5.01 -9.26 9.28
C TYR A 44 -5.02 -7.74 9.23
N GLU A 45 -4.94 -7.12 10.42
CA GLU A 45 -4.68 -5.69 10.55
C GLU A 45 -3.21 -5.40 10.21
N ILE A 46 -2.97 -4.51 9.25
CA ILE A 46 -1.63 -4.13 8.79
C ILE A 46 -1.28 -2.74 9.33
N VAL A 47 -0.27 -2.67 10.19
CA VAL A 47 0.19 -1.43 10.82
C VAL A 47 1.52 -0.98 10.23
N PHE A 48 1.61 0.29 9.86
CA PHE A 48 2.81 0.92 9.30
C PHE A 48 3.51 1.76 10.36
N ILE A 49 4.81 1.51 10.57
CA ILE A 49 5.67 2.37 11.39
C ILE A 49 6.77 2.87 10.47
N CYS A 50 6.71 4.16 10.14
CA CYS A 50 7.61 4.81 9.20
C CYS A 50 8.63 5.66 9.96
N ASP A 51 9.90 5.61 9.55
CA ASP A 51 10.92 6.53 10.08
C ASP A 51 10.68 7.94 9.54
N ASP A 52 10.52 8.91 10.44
CA ASP A 52 10.37 10.34 10.17
C ASP A 52 11.56 11.15 10.67
N SER A 53 12.67 10.49 11.02
CA SER A 53 13.87 11.14 11.53
C SER A 53 14.47 12.12 10.52
N GLY A 54 15.23 13.11 11.02
CA GLY A 54 15.91 14.09 10.17
C GLY A 54 16.85 13.47 9.11
N SER A 55 17.33 12.25 9.35
CA SER A 55 18.18 11.50 8.42
C SER A 55 17.46 11.13 7.11
N MET A 56 16.12 11.14 7.12
CA MET A 56 15.28 10.86 5.95
C MET A 56 15.36 11.98 4.90
N ASN A 57 15.85 13.17 5.25
CA ASN A 57 16.11 14.25 4.30
C ASN A 57 17.40 14.06 3.49
N THR A 58 18.16 12.99 3.75
CA THR A 58 19.42 12.72 3.04
C THR A 58 19.14 12.48 1.54
N PRO A 59 19.77 13.24 0.64
CA PRO A 59 19.69 12.99 -0.80
C PRO A 59 20.26 11.63 -1.20
N LEU A 60 19.59 10.95 -2.12
CA LEU A 60 19.99 9.68 -2.71
C LEU A 60 20.64 9.94 -4.08
N GLY A 61 21.95 10.18 -4.08
CA GLY A 61 22.77 10.20 -5.29
C GLY A 61 22.86 11.52 -6.05
N ASP A 62 23.59 11.47 -7.17
CA ASP A 62 23.83 12.60 -8.07
C ASP A 62 22.63 12.84 -8.98
N VAL A 63 22.31 14.13 -9.16
CA VAL A 63 21.15 14.58 -9.92
C VAL A 63 21.27 14.15 -11.38
N SER A 64 20.20 13.59 -11.96
CA SER A 64 20.11 13.30 -13.41
C SER A 64 19.96 14.58 -14.27
N GLY A 65 20.61 15.67 -13.89
CA GLY A 65 20.58 16.97 -14.55
C GLY A 65 20.46 18.14 -13.57
N PRO A 66 20.94 19.35 -13.92
CA PRO A 66 21.03 20.50 -13.01
C PRO A 66 19.69 21.09 -12.55
N PHE A 67 18.57 20.65 -13.13
CA PHE A 67 17.22 21.16 -12.83
C PHE A 67 16.31 20.12 -12.18
N ASN A 68 16.77 18.88 -11.98
CA ASN A 68 15.95 17.85 -11.36
C ASN A 68 16.00 17.95 -9.83
N LYS A 69 14.88 17.67 -9.17
CA LYS A 69 14.85 17.56 -7.71
C LYS A 69 15.64 16.32 -7.30
N MET A 70 16.59 16.46 -6.38
CA MET A 70 17.24 15.31 -5.74
C MET A 70 16.20 14.51 -4.97
N SER A 71 16.12 13.21 -5.25
CA SER A 71 15.33 12.28 -4.43
C SER A 71 15.95 12.18 -3.05
N SER A 72 15.15 12.25 -2.00
CA SER A 72 15.59 12.00 -0.63
C SER A 72 15.26 10.58 -0.20
N ARG A 73 15.87 10.10 0.89
CA ARG A 73 15.44 8.85 1.56
C ARG A 73 13.95 8.86 1.88
N TRP A 74 13.40 10.02 2.23
CA TRP A 74 11.95 10.20 2.44
C TRP A 74 11.14 9.93 1.17
N ASP A 75 11.63 10.37 0.00
CA ASP A 75 10.97 10.11 -1.27
C ASP A 75 11.00 8.62 -1.63
N GLU A 76 12.10 7.92 -1.36
CA GLU A 76 12.18 6.46 -1.50
C GLU A 76 11.25 5.73 -0.52
N LEU A 77 11.22 6.13 0.76
CA LEU A 77 10.32 5.55 1.76
C LEU A 77 8.86 5.68 1.33
N LYS A 78 8.45 6.86 0.85
CA LYS A 78 7.07 7.06 0.33
C LYS A 78 6.76 6.12 -0.83
N GLN A 79 7.70 5.88 -1.75
CA GLN A 79 7.50 4.94 -2.85
C GLN A 79 7.31 3.51 -2.32
N ALA A 80 8.19 3.06 -1.42
CA ALA A 80 8.09 1.73 -0.82
C ALA A 80 6.78 1.55 -0.04
N VAL A 81 6.42 2.53 0.81
CA VAL A 81 5.18 2.51 1.59
C VAL A 81 3.96 2.51 0.67
N SER A 82 3.97 3.26 -0.43
CA SER A 82 2.86 3.26 -1.40
C SER A 82 2.58 1.86 -1.96
N ILE A 83 3.61 1.06 -2.24
CA ILE A 83 3.45 -0.31 -2.74
C ILE A 83 2.80 -1.20 -1.66
N VAL A 84 3.26 -1.07 -0.42
CA VAL A 84 2.74 -1.88 0.69
C VAL A 84 1.33 -1.44 1.09
N VAL A 85 0.99 -0.16 0.96
CA VAL A 85 -0.38 0.36 1.15
C VAL A 85 -1.32 -0.17 0.07
N ASP A 86 -0.90 -0.20 -1.19
CA ASP A 86 -1.68 -0.82 -2.27
C ASP A 86 -1.98 -2.28 -1.93
N LEU A 87 -1.00 -3.04 -1.44
CA LEU A 87 -1.18 -4.43 -1.00
C LEU A 87 -2.14 -4.52 0.20
N ALA A 88 -1.94 -3.70 1.23
CA ALA A 88 -2.77 -3.72 2.42
C ALA A 88 -4.24 -3.40 2.09
N SER A 89 -4.48 -2.51 1.13
CA SER A 89 -5.82 -2.09 0.72
C SER A 89 -6.69 -3.19 0.10
N VAL A 90 -6.07 -4.27 -0.38
CA VAL A 90 -6.76 -5.44 -0.97
C VAL A 90 -6.81 -6.63 0.00
N CYS A 91 -6.04 -6.60 1.09
CA CYS A 91 -6.03 -7.62 2.13
C CYS A 91 -6.90 -7.27 3.34
N ASP A 92 -7.16 -5.98 3.57
CA ASP A 92 -7.95 -5.47 4.69
C ASP A 92 -9.30 -4.87 4.22
N PRO A 93 -10.44 -5.52 4.52
CA PRO A 93 -11.77 -5.02 4.15
C PRO A 93 -12.19 -3.73 4.88
N ASP A 94 -11.57 -3.40 6.02
CA ASP A 94 -11.93 -2.27 6.88
C ASP A 94 -11.16 -0.97 6.58
N ARG A 95 -10.35 -1.00 5.49
CA ARG A 95 -9.47 0.07 4.99
C ARG A 95 -8.25 0.32 5.88
N VAL A 96 -7.10 0.59 5.23
CA VAL A 96 -5.87 1.02 5.91
C VAL A 96 -6.14 2.29 6.72
N ARG A 97 -6.03 2.20 8.05
CA ARG A 97 -6.13 3.34 8.95
C ARG A 97 -4.73 3.92 9.17
N ALA A 98 -4.50 5.11 8.62
CA ALA A 98 -3.40 5.95 9.08
C ALA A 98 -3.83 6.57 10.43
N TRP A 99 -3.07 6.32 11.48
CA TRP A 99 -3.23 6.92 12.80
C TRP A 99 -2.39 8.19 12.91
#